data_AF-A0A0Q0KJM2-F1
#
_entry.id   AF-A0A0Q0KJM2-F1
#
_cell.length_a   1.000
_cell.length_b   1.000
_cell.length_c   1.000
_cell.angle_alpha   90.00
_cell.angle_beta   90.00
_cell.angle_gamma   90.00
#
_symmetry.space_group_name_H-M   'P 1'
#
loop_
_entity.id
_entity.type
_entity.pdbx_description
1 polymer ?
#
loop_
_entity_poly.entity_id
_entity_poly.type
_entity_poly.pdbx_seq_one_letter_code
_entity_poly.pdbx_strand_id
1 'polypeptide(L)'
;MNKTLLSGVFGTLLFTSFQFSASGTESGVSSRIIGGEQANAGAWPYMVALTTHNGSDAWCGGSFLGSRYVLTAAHCVNKKDPAKIDVIVGAYDMKSNNTAERIRVKQIYVHEAYTYAEGGNDIAVLELESIPVLNQTSVIAEPDDFNELSKDNLLTVIGFGARKEVNGLKSDYPTTLHQVDVPFMPIDECRAKGGSYATQGANVFCAGAAGKDSCAGDSGGPIFFRTNNGLVQMGVVSWGNGCAQPNKPGVYTKLSEFNTWLHEQRLGLSYRQKQDLGIVRLNRYTERFHFTNNGANAINLTNPTATGSAGTLIGAITNTCPMNLVSGASCYVDVAYEVSALTKGQVKLDVSSTTMSSGHIYAWRYFDALAAAPAATVNYLANLPAHNTHVNDHAWTLQNNSLQTPALEKGEESVIVLENLPTGRLKFRYQVSSDSVFDMFQVYVNGKVEKSFYNNTEGNATISMYGSVNTVKLVYQRSILNNDAQSRVTVSQFSHDSQLFDFPTLTDSRSSDGGGSLGGAALALLFGCGWLRRRKAF
;
A
#
# COMPACT_ATOMS: atom_id res chain seq x y z
N MET A 1 3.74 47.94 81.48
CA MET A 1 2.53 47.10 81.54
C MET A 1 1.70 47.39 80.31
N ASN A 2 1.33 46.33 79.56
CA ASN A 2 0.15 46.16 78.70
C ASN A 2 -0.32 47.32 77.79
N LYS A 3 -0.74 47.14 76.53
CA LYS A 3 -0.94 45.99 75.64
C LYS A 3 -1.29 46.57 74.26
N THR A 4 -0.65 46.03 73.21
CA THR A 4 -1.13 45.73 71.83
C THR A 4 -2.29 46.55 71.26
N LEU A 5 -2.09 47.44 70.27
CA LEU A 5 -1.69 47.31 68.84
C LEU A 5 -2.88 47.32 67.86
N LEU A 6 -2.74 48.23 66.89
CA LEU A 6 -3.74 48.91 66.08
C LEU A 6 -4.49 48.02 65.07
N SER A 7 -5.74 48.41 64.87
CA SER A 7 -6.62 48.09 63.74
C SER A 7 -6.07 48.59 62.40
N GLY A 8 -6.09 47.73 61.37
CA GLY A 8 -5.87 48.09 59.97
C GLY A 8 -7.06 47.63 59.12
N VAL A 9 -7.73 48.61 58.51
CA VAL A 9 -8.92 48.49 57.65
C VAL A 9 -8.55 47.83 56.30
N PHE A 10 -9.36 46.87 55.83
CA PHE A 10 -9.40 46.51 54.40
C PHE A 10 -10.87 46.51 53.93
N GLY A 11 -11.12 47.32 52.91
CA GLY A 11 -12.43 47.59 52.35
C GLY A 11 -12.99 46.41 51.55
N THR A 12 -14.27 46.16 51.75
CA THR A 12 -15.14 45.29 50.95
C THR A 12 -15.80 46.09 49.84
N LEU A 13 -15.71 45.60 48.60
CA LEU A 13 -16.57 46.00 47.50
C LEU A 13 -17.23 44.74 46.93
N LEU A 14 -18.55 44.63 47.17
CA LEU A 14 -19.43 43.65 46.55
C LEU A 14 -19.59 43.98 45.06
N PHE A 15 -19.49 42.96 44.20
CA PHE A 15 -20.30 42.88 43.00
C PHE A 15 -20.84 41.45 42.86
N THR A 16 -22.16 41.36 42.81
CA THR A 16 -22.99 40.18 42.65
C THR A 16 -22.80 39.55 41.27
N SER A 17 -22.54 38.24 41.21
CA SER A 17 -22.76 37.44 40.01
C SER A 17 -23.77 36.33 40.32
N PHE A 18 -24.84 36.33 39.52
CA PHE A 18 -25.91 35.35 39.51
C PHE A 18 -25.35 33.94 39.24
N GLN A 19 -25.81 32.97 40.03
CA GLN A 19 -25.57 31.56 39.78
C GLN A 19 -26.37 31.11 38.55
N PHE A 20 -25.66 30.56 37.57
CA PHE A 20 -26.25 29.68 36.57
C PHE A 20 -25.77 28.25 36.88
N SER A 21 -26.66 27.43 37.44
CA SER A 21 -26.43 25.99 37.58
C SER A 21 -26.48 25.35 36.19
N ALA A 22 -25.33 25.13 35.58
CA ALA A 22 -25.20 24.16 34.50
C ALA A 22 -24.94 22.79 35.14
N SER A 23 -25.99 21.98 35.23
CA SER A 23 -25.90 20.54 35.47
C SER A 23 -24.95 19.94 34.43
N GLY A 24 -23.84 19.37 34.89
CA GLY A 24 -22.91 18.65 34.05
C GLY A 24 -23.60 17.47 33.39
N THR A 25 -23.66 17.48 32.07
CA THR A 25 -23.63 16.26 31.29
C THR A 25 -22.17 16.03 30.91
N GLU A 26 -21.48 15.19 31.68
CA GLU A 26 -20.32 14.45 31.16
C GLU A 26 -20.82 13.62 29.97
N SER A 27 -20.79 14.20 28.78
CA SER A 27 -20.90 13.44 27.55
C SER A 27 -19.51 12.85 27.31
N GLY A 28 -19.33 11.59 27.73
CA GLY A 28 -18.12 10.82 27.51
C GLY A 28 -17.70 10.89 26.04
N VAL A 29 -16.59 11.59 25.78
CA VAL A 29 -15.96 11.60 24.46
C VAL A 29 -15.28 10.26 24.28
N SER A 30 -15.88 9.39 23.47
CA SER A 30 -15.32 8.12 23.05
C SER A 30 -15.37 7.97 21.53
N SER A 31 -14.36 7.26 21.02
CA SER A 31 -14.09 6.69 19.66
C SER A 31 -13.72 7.64 18.50
N ARG A 32 -12.87 7.35 17.49
CA ARG A 32 -12.03 6.23 16.92
C ARG A 32 -12.42 5.95 15.43
N ILE A 33 -11.45 5.97 14.48
CA ILE A 33 -11.50 6.70 13.17
C ILE A 33 -11.56 8.20 13.49
N ILE A 34 -10.91 9.10 12.73
CA ILE A 34 -10.91 10.51 13.18
C ILE A 34 -12.38 10.97 13.22
N GLY A 35 -12.91 11.15 14.44
CA GLY A 35 -14.35 11.38 14.70
C GLY A 35 -15.34 10.23 14.43
N GLY A 36 -14.91 8.98 14.30
CA GLY A 36 -15.77 7.80 14.07
C GLY A 36 -16.15 7.01 15.33
N GLU A 37 -16.98 5.99 15.17
CA GLU A 37 -17.41 5.08 16.23
C GLU A 37 -17.16 3.60 15.89
N GLN A 38 -17.13 2.74 16.90
CA GLN A 38 -17.06 1.30 16.65
C GLN A 38 -18.35 0.83 15.98
N ALA A 39 -18.23 0.09 14.88
CA ALA A 39 -19.38 -0.47 14.20
C ALA A 39 -20.03 -1.59 15.02
N ASN A 40 -21.33 -1.79 14.84
CA ASN A 40 -22.03 -2.93 15.40
C ASN A 40 -21.62 -4.22 14.67
N ALA A 41 -21.43 -5.31 15.43
CA ALA A 41 -21.13 -6.61 14.87
C ALA A 41 -22.25 -7.03 13.88
N GLY A 42 -21.86 -7.46 12.68
CA GLY A 42 -22.80 -7.88 11.64
C GLY A 42 -23.51 -6.76 10.89
N ALA A 43 -23.28 -5.48 11.21
CA ALA A 43 -23.87 -4.36 10.46
C ALA A 43 -23.32 -4.26 9.02
N TRP A 44 -22.08 -4.69 8.81
CA TRP A 44 -21.35 -4.59 7.55
C TRP A 44 -20.78 -5.94 7.13
N PRO A 45 -21.63 -6.95 6.86
CA PRO A 45 -21.17 -8.32 6.62
C PRO A 45 -20.27 -8.44 5.37
N TYR A 46 -20.44 -7.55 4.39
CA TYR A 46 -19.64 -7.50 3.17
C TYR A 46 -18.30 -6.75 3.32
N MET A 47 -17.92 -6.31 4.54
CA MET A 47 -16.61 -5.72 4.78
C MET A 47 -15.50 -6.76 4.55
N VAL A 48 -14.44 -6.35 3.85
CA VAL A 48 -13.28 -7.21 3.58
C VAL A 48 -12.00 -6.53 4.04
N ALA A 49 -11.13 -7.26 4.73
CA ALA A 49 -9.77 -6.83 5.04
C ALA A 49 -8.76 -7.56 4.14
N LEU A 50 -7.81 -6.82 3.54
CA LEU A 50 -6.70 -7.39 2.76
C LEU A 50 -5.48 -7.53 3.66
N THR A 51 -4.96 -8.75 3.76
CA THR A 51 -3.82 -9.08 4.62
C THR A 51 -2.75 -9.84 3.84
N THR A 52 -1.53 -9.87 4.37
CA THR A 52 -0.49 -10.70 3.75
C THR A 52 -0.88 -12.14 3.94
N HIS A 53 -0.33 -13.04 3.14
CA HIS A 53 -0.63 -14.45 3.30
C HIS A 53 -0.33 -14.91 4.74
N ASN A 54 -1.36 -15.40 5.46
CA ASN A 54 -1.35 -15.72 6.89
C ASN A 54 -1.01 -14.56 7.85
N GLY A 55 -1.05 -13.30 7.39
CA GLY A 55 -0.83 -12.12 8.22
C GLY A 55 -2.07 -11.70 8.99
N SER A 56 -1.89 -11.04 10.13
CA SER A 56 -2.98 -10.51 10.96
C SER A 56 -3.31 -9.04 10.70
N ASP A 57 -2.39 -8.31 10.08
CA ASP A 57 -2.53 -6.87 9.86
C ASP A 57 -3.12 -6.57 8.48
N ALA A 58 -4.20 -5.78 8.46
CA ALA A 58 -4.79 -5.30 7.23
C ALA A 58 -4.04 -4.06 6.73
N TRP A 59 -3.59 -4.06 5.47
CA TRP A 59 -3.00 -2.86 4.85
C TRP A 59 -4.02 -2.06 4.03
N CYS A 60 -5.10 -2.72 3.59
CA CYS A 60 -6.20 -2.14 2.83
C CYS A 60 -7.53 -2.82 3.21
N GLY A 61 -8.63 -2.13 2.92
CA GLY A 61 -9.98 -2.65 2.94
C GLY A 61 -10.48 -3.08 1.56
N GLY A 62 -11.70 -3.59 1.56
CA GLY A 62 -12.44 -3.99 0.37
C GLY A 62 -13.90 -4.29 0.69
N SER A 63 -14.65 -4.71 -0.33
CA SER A 63 -16.07 -5.05 -0.23
C SER A 63 -16.36 -6.32 -1.02
N PHE A 64 -17.14 -7.23 -0.43
CA PHE A 64 -17.50 -8.49 -1.08
C PHE A 64 -18.64 -8.26 -2.08
N LEU A 65 -18.43 -8.62 -3.34
CA LEU A 65 -19.40 -8.45 -4.43
C LEU A 65 -20.24 -9.69 -4.72
N GLY A 66 -20.02 -10.79 -3.98
CA GLY A 66 -20.67 -12.07 -4.24
C GLY A 66 -19.82 -13.05 -5.05
N SER A 67 -20.27 -14.30 -5.04
CA SER A 67 -19.58 -15.42 -5.68
C SER A 67 -18.12 -15.52 -5.20
N ARG A 68 -17.14 -15.11 -6.02
CA ARG A 68 -15.72 -15.17 -5.71
C ARG A 68 -15.03 -13.82 -5.89
N TYR A 69 -15.77 -12.71 -5.77
CA TYR A 69 -15.26 -11.40 -6.15
C TYR A 69 -15.25 -10.41 -4.99
N VAL A 70 -14.11 -9.73 -4.84
CA VAL A 70 -13.91 -8.63 -3.88
C VAL A 70 -13.51 -7.39 -4.65
N LEU A 71 -14.12 -6.25 -4.31
CA LEU A 71 -13.77 -4.93 -4.81
C LEU A 71 -12.82 -4.23 -3.84
N THR A 72 -11.78 -3.59 -4.38
CA THR A 72 -10.81 -2.78 -3.63
C THR A 72 -10.22 -1.70 -4.54
N ALA A 73 -9.27 -0.92 -4.04
CA ALA A 73 -8.54 0.07 -4.84
C ALA A 73 -7.39 -0.58 -5.62
N ALA A 74 -7.06 -0.04 -6.79
CA ALA A 74 -5.93 -0.52 -7.59
C ALA A 74 -4.60 -0.31 -6.88
N HIS A 75 -4.39 0.82 -6.20
CA HIS A 75 -3.14 1.10 -5.49
C HIS A 75 -2.84 0.08 -4.38
N CYS A 76 -3.86 -0.60 -3.85
CA CYS A 76 -3.69 -1.66 -2.85
C CYS A 76 -3.04 -2.92 -3.43
N VAL A 77 -3.19 -3.19 -4.73
CA VAL A 77 -2.89 -4.51 -5.33
C VAL A 77 -2.14 -4.46 -6.67
N ASN A 78 -1.94 -3.28 -7.25
CA ASN A 78 -1.30 -3.15 -8.56
C ASN A 78 0.08 -3.80 -8.59
N LYS A 79 0.28 -4.68 -9.59
CA LYS A 79 1.49 -5.52 -9.80
C LYS A 79 1.85 -6.46 -8.64
N LYS A 80 1.03 -6.57 -7.58
CA LYS A 80 1.27 -7.53 -6.50
C LYS A 80 1.06 -8.97 -6.98
N ASP A 81 1.65 -9.90 -6.25
CA ASP A 81 1.43 -11.31 -6.44
C ASP A 81 0.19 -11.78 -5.65
N PRO A 82 -0.90 -12.23 -6.30
CA PRO A 82 -2.11 -12.69 -5.63
C PRO A 82 -1.84 -13.78 -4.60
N ALA A 83 -0.88 -14.68 -4.86
CA ALA A 83 -0.50 -15.74 -3.93
C ALA A 83 0.06 -15.25 -2.58
N LYS A 84 0.42 -13.96 -2.48
CA LYS A 84 0.89 -13.33 -1.24
C LYS A 84 -0.20 -12.57 -0.49
N ILE A 85 -1.45 -12.66 -0.96
CA ILE A 85 -2.59 -11.90 -0.44
C ILE A 85 -3.69 -12.87 0.01
N ASP A 86 -4.13 -12.69 1.24
CA ASP A 86 -5.40 -13.23 1.72
C ASP A 86 -6.41 -12.09 1.87
N VAL A 87 -7.68 -12.41 1.66
CA VAL A 87 -8.80 -11.58 2.11
C VAL A 87 -9.45 -12.22 3.33
N ILE A 88 -9.98 -11.38 4.22
CA ILE A 88 -10.86 -11.78 5.31
C ILE A 88 -12.23 -11.21 5.01
N VAL A 89 -13.17 -12.06 4.57
CA VAL A 89 -14.54 -11.68 4.24
C VAL A 89 -15.38 -11.68 5.51
N GLY A 90 -16.23 -10.66 5.71
CA GLY A 90 -16.96 -10.48 6.98
C GLY A 90 -16.07 -10.01 8.13
N ALA A 91 -15.00 -9.27 7.80
CA ALA A 91 -14.06 -8.78 8.79
C ALA A 91 -14.75 -7.83 9.79
N TYR A 92 -14.70 -8.17 11.08
CA TYR A 92 -15.22 -7.34 12.17
C TYR A 92 -14.18 -7.14 13.28
N ASP A 93 -13.66 -8.21 13.86
CA ASP A 93 -12.61 -8.15 14.89
C ASP A 93 -11.41 -8.97 14.41
N MET A 94 -10.33 -8.29 14.07
CA MET A 94 -9.09 -8.86 13.54
C MET A 94 -8.35 -9.76 14.56
N LYS A 95 -8.77 -9.76 15.83
CA LYS A 95 -8.24 -10.66 16.88
C LYS A 95 -9.11 -11.90 17.10
N SER A 96 -10.31 -11.93 16.53
CA SER A 96 -11.28 -13.00 16.71
C SER A 96 -11.46 -13.78 15.41
N ASN A 97 -11.53 -15.11 15.50
CA ASN A 97 -11.79 -15.99 14.34
C ASN A 97 -13.29 -16.22 14.10
N ASN A 98 -14.15 -15.47 14.78
CA ASN A 98 -15.55 -15.84 14.89
C ASN A 98 -16.33 -15.02 13.85
N THR A 99 -16.83 -15.70 12.80
CA THR A 99 -17.61 -15.22 11.62
C THR A 99 -16.86 -14.74 10.39
N ALA A 100 -15.57 -14.44 10.47
CA ALA A 100 -14.81 -13.98 9.32
C ALA A 100 -14.14 -15.15 8.57
N GLU A 101 -14.21 -15.15 7.24
CA GLU A 101 -13.64 -16.21 6.40
C GLU A 101 -12.38 -15.73 5.71
N ARG A 102 -11.25 -16.38 6.01
CA ARG A 102 -9.97 -16.12 5.35
C ARG A 102 -9.87 -16.94 4.07
N ILE A 103 -9.68 -16.26 2.93
CA ILE A 103 -9.57 -16.90 1.62
C ILE A 103 -8.39 -16.30 0.86
N ARG A 104 -7.65 -17.14 0.15
CA ARG A 104 -6.56 -16.71 -0.73
C ARG A 104 -7.10 -16.00 -1.97
N VAL A 105 -6.36 -14.98 -2.41
CA VAL A 105 -6.60 -14.36 -3.71
C VAL A 105 -5.99 -15.23 -4.81
N LYS A 106 -6.80 -15.56 -5.82
CA LYS A 106 -6.39 -16.31 -7.00
C LYS A 106 -5.86 -15.39 -8.10
N GLN A 107 -6.59 -14.32 -8.41
CA GLN A 107 -6.20 -13.32 -9.42
C GLN A 107 -6.56 -11.90 -8.99
N ILE A 108 -5.86 -10.94 -9.60
CA ILE A 108 -6.07 -9.51 -9.41
C ILE A 108 -6.31 -8.89 -10.78
N TYR A 109 -7.40 -8.14 -10.91
CA TYR A 109 -7.75 -7.35 -12.07
C TYR A 109 -7.75 -5.87 -11.68
N VAL A 110 -6.83 -5.11 -12.26
CA VAL A 110 -6.72 -3.66 -12.07
C VAL A 110 -7.24 -2.98 -13.33
N HIS A 111 -7.99 -1.89 -13.16
CA HIS A 111 -8.46 -1.10 -14.29
C HIS A 111 -7.29 -0.67 -15.19
N GLU A 112 -7.48 -0.76 -16.49
CA GLU A 112 -6.41 -0.69 -17.49
C GLU A 112 -5.83 0.73 -17.62
N ALA A 113 -6.66 1.74 -17.35
CA ALA A 113 -6.26 3.14 -17.29
C ALA A 113 -5.65 3.58 -15.93
N TYR A 114 -5.53 2.67 -14.95
CA TYR A 114 -4.91 3.00 -13.67
C TYR A 114 -3.40 3.22 -13.83
N THR A 115 -2.91 4.36 -13.32
CA THR A 115 -1.48 4.70 -13.30
C THR A 115 -1.00 4.95 -11.87
N TYR A 116 -1.68 5.84 -11.15
CA TYR A 116 -1.51 6.18 -9.74
C TYR A 116 -2.84 6.72 -9.19
N ALA A 117 -3.01 6.79 -7.87
CA ALA A 117 -4.30 7.09 -7.24
C ALA A 117 -4.87 8.46 -7.66
N GLU A 118 -4.05 9.51 -7.68
CA GLU A 118 -4.46 10.86 -8.05
C GLU A 118 -4.78 11.01 -9.55
N GLY A 119 -4.36 10.05 -10.39
CA GLY A 119 -4.77 9.93 -11.79
C GLY A 119 -6.16 9.31 -11.99
N GLY A 120 -6.80 8.85 -10.91
CA GLY A 120 -8.10 8.18 -10.94
C GLY A 120 -8.03 6.75 -11.46
N ASN A 121 -9.20 6.17 -11.78
CA ASN A 121 -9.38 4.76 -12.14
C ASN A 121 -8.78 3.81 -11.09
N ASP A 122 -8.77 4.24 -9.83
CA ASP A 122 -8.18 3.51 -8.72
C ASP A 122 -9.17 2.45 -8.22
N ILE A 123 -9.31 1.40 -9.01
CA ILE A 123 -10.26 0.32 -8.79
C ILE A 123 -9.67 -1.03 -9.23
N ALA A 124 -9.92 -2.04 -8.41
CA ALA A 124 -9.51 -3.41 -8.68
C ALA A 124 -10.55 -4.43 -8.21
N VAL A 125 -10.61 -5.55 -8.91
CA VAL A 125 -11.38 -6.73 -8.54
C VAL A 125 -10.43 -7.87 -8.23
N LEU A 126 -10.66 -8.57 -7.13
CA LEU A 126 -9.93 -9.78 -6.74
C LEU A 126 -10.82 -10.99 -7.00
N GLU A 127 -10.29 -11.98 -7.71
CA GLU A 127 -10.88 -13.32 -7.79
C GLU A 127 -10.36 -14.17 -6.63
N LEU A 128 -11.26 -14.81 -5.88
CA LEU A 128 -10.94 -15.68 -4.76
C LEU A 128 -10.79 -17.15 -5.20
N GLU A 129 -9.93 -17.90 -4.50
CA GLU A 129 -9.74 -19.34 -4.74
C GLU A 129 -11.02 -20.15 -4.49
N SER A 130 -11.79 -19.77 -3.46
CA SER A 130 -13.09 -20.36 -3.11
C SER A 130 -14.17 -19.29 -2.98
N ILE A 131 -15.43 -19.74 -3.11
CA ILE A 131 -16.62 -18.91 -2.86
C ILE A 131 -16.80 -18.83 -1.34
N PRO A 132 -16.89 -17.63 -0.74
CA PRO A 132 -17.19 -17.50 0.69
C PRO A 132 -18.55 -18.09 1.05
N VAL A 133 -18.68 -18.59 2.27
CA VAL A 133 -19.96 -19.05 2.85
C VAL A 133 -20.92 -17.88 3.08
N LEU A 134 -20.37 -16.67 3.27
CA LEU A 134 -21.15 -15.45 3.40
C LEU A 134 -21.98 -15.20 2.13
N ASN A 135 -23.30 -15.01 2.29
CA ASN A 135 -24.21 -14.74 1.18
C ASN A 135 -24.61 -13.27 1.05
N GLN A 136 -24.23 -12.41 2.00
CA GLN A 136 -24.49 -10.98 1.97
C GLN A 136 -23.42 -10.26 1.17
N THR A 137 -23.83 -9.50 0.16
CA THR A 137 -22.94 -8.78 -0.76
C THR A 137 -23.17 -7.28 -0.67
N SER A 138 -22.15 -6.51 -1.03
CA SER A 138 -22.30 -5.07 -1.24
C SER A 138 -23.11 -4.80 -2.52
N VAL A 139 -24.02 -3.82 -2.46
CA VAL A 139 -24.75 -3.32 -3.63
C VAL A 139 -23.99 -2.12 -4.18
N ILE A 140 -23.65 -2.15 -5.47
CA ILE A 140 -22.88 -1.09 -6.12
C ILE A 140 -23.84 -0.03 -6.67
N ALA A 141 -23.52 1.24 -6.45
CA ALA A 141 -24.31 2.35 -6.97
C ALA A 141 -24.40 2.34 -8.50
N GLU A 142 -25.61 2.54 -9.01
CA GLU A 142 -25.87 2.87 -10.41
C GLU A 142 -25.84 4.40 -10.61
N PRO A 143 -25.85 4.92 -11.85
CA PRO A 143 -25.86 6.36 -12.11
C PRO A 143 -26.98 7.12 -11.37
N ASP A 144 -28.18 6.55 -11.30
CA ASP A 144 -29.32 7.19 -10.62
C ASP A 144 -29.13 7.27 -9.10
N ASP A 145 -28.51 6.26 -8.47
CA ASP A 145 -28.16 6.30 -7.05
C ASP A 145 -27.20 7.46 -6.75
N PHE A 146 -26.23 7.70 -7.64
CA PHE A 146 -25.28 8.81 -7.48
C PHE A 146 -25.95 10.17 -7.68
N ASN A 147 -26.94 10.27 -8.56
CA ASN A 147 -27.69 11.50 -8.79
C ASN A 147 -28.54 11.94 -7.58
N GLU A 148 -28.81 11.05 -6.62
CA GLU A 148 -29.47 11.41 -5.35
C GLU A 148 -28.55 12.21 -4.41
N LEU A 149 -27.22 12.12 -4.57
CA LEU A 149 -26.28 12.83 -3.69
C LEU A 149 -26.34 14.33 -3.91
N SER A 150 -26.58 15.05 -2.82
CA SER A 150 -26.46 16.49 -2.72
C SER A 150 -25.36 16.88 -1.73
N LYS A 151 -24.85 18.10 -1.88
CA LYS A 151 -23.86 18.67 -0.96
C LYS A 151 -24.26 18.42 0.50
N ASP A 152 -23.29 18.08 1.34
CA ASP A 152 -23.42 17.83 2.77
C ASP A 152 -24.26 16.60 3.16
N ASN A 153 -24.76 15.81 2.19
CA ASN A 153 -25.29 14.49 2.48
C ASN A 153 -24.23 13.64 3.17
N LEU A 154 -24.63 12.96 4.24
CA LEU A 154 -23.72 12.12 5.02
C LEU A 154 -23.57 10.76 4.33
N LEU A 155 -22.32 10.42 4.04
CA LEU A 155 -21.91 9.09 3.60
C LEU A 155 -21.17 8.39 4.73
N THR A 156 -21.36 7.08 4.86
CA THR A 156 -20.71 6.28 5.89
C THR A 156 -19.50 5.54 5.29
N VAL A 157 -18.32 5.81 5.81
CA VAL A 157 -17.09 5.05 5.53
C VAL A 157 -16.90 4.02 6.63
N ILE A 158 -16.46 2.81 6.28
CA ILE A 158 -16.11 1.76 7.24
C ILE A 158 -14.69 1.25 7.01
N GLY A 159 -14.00 0.86 8.08
CA GLY A 159 -12.67 0.29 7.94
C GLY A 159 -11.89 0.08 9.24
N PHE A 160 -10.62 -0.28 9.05
CA PHE A 160 -9.64 -0.59 10.11
C PHE A 160 -8.46 0.41 10.11
N GLY A 161 -8.64 1.57 9.49
CA GLY A 161 -7.60 2.56 9.29
C GLY A 161 -7.16 3.25 10.57
N ALA A 162 -6.00 3.92 10.47
CA ALA A 162 -5.39 4.68 11.53
C ALA A 162 -6.34 5.75 12.07
N ARG A 163 -6.38 5.88 13.39
CA ARG A 163 -7.33 6.78 14.06
C ARG A 163 -6.69 8.09 14.51
N LYS A 164 -5.38 8.19 14.31
CA LYS A 164 -4.58 9.34 14.71
C LYS A 164 -3.50 9.62 13.69
N GLU A 165 -3.45 10.86 13.21
CA GLU A 165 -2.33 11.40 12.44
C GLU A 165 -1.72 12.58 13.20
N VAL A 166 -0.41 12.56 13.45
CA VAL A 166 0.35 13.67 14.03
C VAL A 166 1.62 13.87 13.22
N ASN A 167 1.80 15.06 12.62
CA ASN A 167 2.94 15.38 11.76
C ASN A 167 3.16 14.35 10.63
N GLY A 168 2.07 13.84 10.03
CA GLY A 168 2.11 12.81 8.99
C GLY A 168 2.28 11.37 9.49
N LEU A 169 2.64 11.17 10.76
CA LEU A 169 2.75 9.84 11.38
C LEU A 169 1.37 9.33 11.79
N LYS A 170 1.00 8.17 11.24
CA LYS A 170 -0.30 7.53 11.44
C LYS A 170 -0.19 6.40 12.47
N SER A 171 -1.09 6.38 13.44
CA SER A 171 -1.06 5.46 14.59
C SER A 171 -2.47 5.11 15.07
N ASP A 172 -2.52 4.22 16.08
CA ASP A 172 -3.76 3.78 16.73
C ASP A 172 -4.72 3.02 15.80
N TYR A 173 -4.23 1.98 15.11
CA TYR A 173 -5.05 1.12 14.26
C TYR A 173 -6.03 0.28 15.11
N PRO A 174 -7.35 0.35 14.85
CA PRO A 174 -8.33 -0.45 15.57
C PRO A 174 -8.22 -1.92 15.20
N THR A 175 -8.58 -2.79 16.14
CA THR A 175 -8.71 -4.23 15.87
C THR A 175 -10.16 -4.61 15.55
N THR A 176 -11.12 -3.79 15.97
CA THR A 176 -12.55 -3.90 15.64
C THR A 176 -12.93 -2.92 14.53
N LEU A 177 -13.92 -3.27 13.71
CA LEU A 177 -14.41 -2.44 12.63
C LEU A 177 -14.98 -1.13 13.17
N HIS A 178 -14.64 -0.01 12.53
CA HIS A 178 -15.19 1.31 12.84
C HIS A 178 -15.92 1.89 11.64
N GLN A 179 -16.77 2.87 11.91
CA GLN A 179 -17.54 3.62 10.92
C GLN A 179 -17.46 5.13 11.21
N VAL A 180 -17.54 5.95 10.17
CA VAL A 180 -17.61 7.41 10.29
C VAL A 180 -18.49 8.00 9.20
N ASP A 181 -19.29 8.99 9.57
CA ASP A 181 -20.06 9.77 8.60
C ASP A 181 -19.26 11.00 8.14
N VAL A 182 -19.14 11.13 6.81
CA VAL A 182 -18.44 12.22 6.13
C VAL A 182 -19.39 12.92 5.14
N PRO A 183 -19.37 14.26 5.06
CA PRO A 183 -20.26 14.99 4.15
C PRO A 183 -19.76 14.89 2.71
N PHE A 184 -20.70 14.71 1.77
CA PHE A 184 -20.45 14.80 0.34
C PHE A 184 -19.98 16.20 -0.06
N MET A 185 -18.96 16.25 -0.91
CA MET A 185 -18.45 17.49 -1.50
C MET A 185 -18.56 17.43 -3.02
N PRO A 186 -19.31 18.37 -3.65
CA PRO A 186 -19.35 18.49 -5.11
C PRO A 186 -17.94 18.61 -5.72
N ILE A 187 -17.75 17.98 -6.87
CA ILE A 187 -16.41 17.86 -7.49
C ILE A 187 -15.76 19.23 -7.78
N ASP A 188 -16.55 20.25 -8.12
CA ASP A 188 -16.01 21.59 -8.39
C ASP A 188 -15.49 22.28 -7.13
N GLU A 189 -16.14 22.06 -5.97
CA GLU A 189 -15.63 22.53 -4.68
C GLU A 189 -14.36 21.78 -4.27
N CYS A 190 -14.28 20.49 -4.62
CA CYS A 190 -13.09 19.69 -4.39
C CYS A 190 -11.92 20.20 -5.24
N ARG A 191 -12.13 20.45 -6.54
CA ARG A 191 -11.11 21.02 -7.44
C ARG A 191 -10.64 22.39 -6.97
N ALA A 192 -11.54 23.21 -6.41
CA ALA A 192 -11.21 24.52 -5.86
C ALA A 192 -10.24 24.46 -4.66
N LYS A 193 -9.99 23.28 -4.07
CA LYS A 193 -8.93 23.09 -3.05
C LYS A 193 -7.51 23.18 -3.63
N GLY A 194 -7.34 23.14 -4.95
CA GLY A 194 -6.04 23.32 -5.62
C GLY A 194 -5.09 22.13 -5.48
N GLY A 195 -3.84 22.29 -5.93
CA GLY A 195 -2.85 21.22 -5.93
C GLY A 195 -3.33 19.98 -6.71
N SER A 196 -3.12 18.78 -6.15
CA SER A 196 -3.56 17.51 -6.75
C SER A 196 -5.09 17.39 -6.93
N TYR A 197 -5.88 18.21 -6.24
CA TYR A 197 -7.34 18.21 -6.40
C TYR A 197 -7.80 18.90 -7.70
N ALA A 198 -7.02 19.84 -8.23
CA ALA A 198 -7.43 20.69 -9.36
C ALA A 198 -7.70 19.90 -10.66
N THR A 199 -7.08 18.72 -10.80
CA THR A 199 -7.14 17.90 -12.01
C THR A 199 -8.10 16.71 -11.90
N GLN A 200 -8.87 16.60 -10.81
CA GLN A 200 -9.72 15.43 -10.57
C GLN A 200 -10.87 15.32 -11.57
N GLY A 201 -11.06 14.13 -12.14
CA GLY A 201 -12.02 13.84 -13.21
C GLY A 201 -13.43 13.50 -12.70
N ALA A 202 -14.30 13.06 -13.62
CA ALA A 202 -15.67 12.62 -13.31
C ALA A 202 -15.73 11.20 -12.70
N ASN A 203 -14.65 10.44 -12.82
CA ASN A 203 -14.49 9.07 -12.31
C ASN A 203 -14.19 9.01 -10.79
N VAL A 204 -14.18 10.16 -10.13
CA VAL A 204 -13.96 10.28 -8.68
C VAL A 204 -14.96 11.26 -8.07
N PHE A 205 -15.13 11.20 -6.75
CA PHE A 205 -15.85 12.21 -5.98
C PHE A 205 -15.16 12.44 -4.64
N CYS A 206 -15.55 13.51 -3.95
CA CYS A 206 -14.92 13.90 -2.69
C CYS A 206 -15.94 13.86 -1.54
N ALA A 207 -15.46 13.47 -0.36
CA ALA A 207 -16.21 13.55 0.87
C ALA A 207 -15.26 13.81 2.05
N GLY A 208 -15.76 14.49 3.08
CA GLY A 208 -14.96 14.76 4.28
C GLY A 208 -15.05 16.20 4.76
N ALA A 209 -14.75 16.37 6.03
CA ALA A 209 -14.66 17.66 6.71
C ALA A 209 -13.53 17.63 7.74
N ALA A 210 -13.14 18.79 8.26
CA ALA A 210 -12.15 18.86 9.33
C ALA A 210 -12.56 17.97 10.52
N GLY A 211 -11.65 17.14 11.01
CA GLY A 211 -11.90 16.26 12.16
C GLY A 211 -12.73 15.00 11.85
N LYS A 212 -13.11 14.73 10.59
CA LYS A 212 -13.73 13.46 10.17
C LYS A 212 -13.22 12.98 8.82
N ASP A 213 -12.57 11.81 8.79
CA ASP A 213 -12.02 11.26 7.55
C ASP A 213 -11.68 9.78 7.64
N SER A 214 -11.58 9.14 6.46
CA SER A 214 -10.85 7.89 6.25
C SER A 214 -9.35 8.12 6.42
N CYS A 215 -8.59 7.08 6.78
CA CYS A 215 -7.14 7.20 6.94
C CYS A 215 -6.38 5.96 6.45
N ALA A 216 -5.05 5.93 6.63
CA ALA A 216 -4.24 4.79 6.16
C ALA A 216 -4.75 3.48 6.76
N GLY A 217 -4.93 2.46 5.93
CA GLY A 217 -5.58 1.20 6.30
C GLY A 217 -7.07 1.13 5.89
N ASP A 218 -7.72 2.27 5.65
CA ASP A 218 -9.07 2.33 5.04
C ASP A 218 -9.01 2.31 3.51
N SER A 219 -7.84 2.56 2.91
CA SER A 219 -7.59 2.46 1.47
C SER A 219 -8.20 1.21 0.85
N GLY A 220 -8.94 1.36 -0.25
CA GLY A 220 -9.68 0.27 -0.88
C GLY A 220 -10.99 -0.12 -0.20
N GLY A 221 -11.26 0.40 1.00
CA GLY A 221 -12.49 0.20 1.74
C GLY A 221 -13.70 0.91 1.11
N PRO A 222 -14.92 0.51 1.47
CA PRO A 222 -16.15 1.04 0.89
C PRO A 222 -16.64 2.32 1.59
N ILE A 223 -17.32 3.18 0.82
CA ILE A 223 -18.12 4.31 1.31
C ILE A 223 -19.57 4.15 0.83
N PHE A 224 -20.52 4.31 1.75
CA PHE A 224 -21.94 4.03 1.52
C PHE A 224 -22.81 5.27 1.62
N PHE A 225 -23.93 5.24 0.89
CA PHE A 225 -25.02 6.18 1.02
C PHE A 225 -26.34 5.42 1.08
N ARG A 226 -27.33 5.95 1.81
CA ARG A 226 -28.67 5.39 1.87
C ARG A 226 -29.55 6.13 0.87
N THR A 227 -29.71 5.58 -0.31
CA THR A 227 -30.62 6.07 -1.35
C THR A 227 -32.05 5.67 -1.03
N ASN A 228 -32.99 6.14 -1.85
CA ASN A 228 -34.37 5.68 -1.83
C ASN A 228 -34.49 4.16 -2.07
N ASN A 229 -33.49 3.56 -2.74
CA ASN A 229 -33.43 2.13 -3.06
C ASN A 229 -32.73 1.29 -1.97
N GLY A 230 -32.21 1.93 -0.92
CA GLY A 230 -31.54 1.25 0.19
C GLY A 230 -30.09 1.68 0.36
N LEU A 231 -29.32 0.85 1.05
CA LEU A 231 -27.92 1.13 1.33
C LEU A 231 -27.05 0.67 0.15
N VAL A 232 -26.35 1.61 -0.47
CA VAL A 232 -25.55 1.38 -1.68
C VAL A 232 -24.11 1.87 -1.48
N GLN A 233 -23.17 1.15 -2.05
CA GLN A 233 -21.76 1.53 -2.06
C GLN A 233 -21.51 2.52 -3.19
N MET A 234 -21.24 3.77 -2.82
CA MET A 234 -21.02 4.87 -3.76
C MET A 234 -19.60 4.88 -4.32
N GLY A 235 -18.64 4.40 -3.51
CA GLY A 235 -17.24 4.52 -3.85
C GLY A 235 -16.29 3.53 -3.18
N VAL A 236 -15.03 3.72 -3.53
CA VAL A 236 -13.87 3.05 -2.95
C VAL A 236 -12.90 4.11 -2.46
N VAL A 237 -12.43 4.00 -1.22
CA VAL A 237 -11.44 4.92 -0.63
C VAL A 237 -10.16 4.88 -1.45
N SER A 238 -9.75 6.01 -2.02
CA SER A 238 -8.60 6.09 -2.93
C SER A 238 -7.42 6.85 -2.29
N TRP A 239 -7.53 8.16 -2.11
CA TRP A 239 -6.43 8.98 -1.59
C TRP A 239 -6.93 10.24 -0.85
N GLY A 240 -6.02 10.92 -0.17
CA GLY A 240 -6.27 12.20 0.51
C GLY A 240 -4.96 12.83 1.01
N ASN A 241 -4.96 14.15 1.20
CA ASN A 241 -3.77 14.87 1.65
C ASN A 241 -3.65 14.92 3.19
N GLY A 242 -3.31 13.77 3.78
CA GLY A 242 -3.38 13.57 5.24
C GLY A 242 -4.82 13.32 5.70
N CYS A 243 -4.99 12.81 6.92
CA CYS A 243 -6.31 12.41 7.40
C CYS A 243 -6.98 13.52 8.22
N ALA A 244 -8.23 13.85 7.90
CA ALA A 244 -9.11 14.77 8.62
C ALA A 244 -8.57 16.19 8.80
N GLN A 245 -7.67 16.59 7.91
CA GLN A 245 -7.09 17.93 7.89
C GLN A 245 -8.13 18.94 7.39
N PRO A 246 -8.16 20.17 7.95
CA PRO A 246 -9.03 21.22 7.42
C PRO A 246 -8.80 21.46 5.93
N ASN A 247 -9.89 21.55 5.16
CA ASN A 247 -9.89 21.79 3.71
C ASN A 247 -9.22 20.72 2.83
N LYS A 248 -9.00 19.50 3.34
CA LYS A 248 -8.42 18.40 2.57
C LYS A 248 -9.36 17.19 2.59
N PRO A 249 -10.36 17.16 1.70
CA PRO A 249 -11.30 16.04 1.67
C PRO A 249 -10.60 14.76 1.20
N GLY A 250 -11.18 13.61 1.57
CA GLY A 250 -10.86 12.33 0.97
C GLY A 250 -11.44 12.25 -0.44
N VAL A 251 -10.73 11.53 -1.31
CA VAL A 251 -11.12 11.26 -2.69
C VAL A 251 -11.43 9.77 -2.84
N TYR A 252 -12.56 9.50 -3.49
CA TYR A 252 -13.11 8.17 -3.64
C TYR A 252 -13.34 7.89 -5.12
N THR A 253 -13.04 6.67 -5.56
CA THR A 253 -13.44 6.22 -6.90
C THR A 253 -14.96 6.20 -7.00
N LYS A 254 -15.54 6.81 -8.04
CA LYS A 254 -16.99 6.93 -8.25
C LYS A 254 -17.53 5.67 -8.93
N LEU A 255 -18.15 4.76 -8.19
CA LEU A 255 -18.48 3.43 -8.72
C LEU A 255 -19.50 3.42 -9.84
N SER A 256 -20.40 4.41 -9.89
CA SER A 256 -21.40 4.54 -10.95
C SER A 256 -20.81 4.74 -12.36
N GLU A 257 -19.51 5.05 -12.46
CA GLU A 257 -18.79 5.18 -13.73
C GLU A 257 -18.09 3.88 -14.15
N PHE A 258 -18.15 2.83 -13.33
CA PHE A 258 -17.41 1.57 -13.52
C PHE A 258 -18.31 0.33 -13.58
N ASN A 259 -19.65 0.46 -13.60
CA ASN A 259 -20.58 -0.68 -13.60
C ASN A 259 -20.29 -1.68 -14.72
N THR A 260 -20.03 -1.16 -15.93
CA THR A 260 -19.66 -1.97 -17.10
C THR A 260 -18.38 -2.75 -16.87
N TRP A 261 -17.30 -2.08 -16.44
CA TRP A 261 -16.03 -2.72 -16.15
C TRP A 261 -16.14 -3.75 -15.02
N LEU A 262 -16.87 -3.44 -13.95
CA LEU A 262 -17.14 -4.35 -12.84
C LEU A 262 -17.93 -5.58 -13.30
N HIS A 263 -18.85 -5.44 -14.24
CA HIS A 263 -19.57 -6.57 -14.82
C HIS A 263 -18.60 -7.49 -15.59
N GLU A 264 -17.75 -6.93 -16.45
CA GLU A 264 -16.77 -7.68 -17.24
C GLU A 264 -15.83 -8.51 -16.37
N GLN A 265 -15.25 -7.92 -15.32
CA GLN A 265 -14.32 -8.62 -14.43
C GLN A 265 -15.00 -9.79 -13.68
N ARG A 266 -16.33 -9.80 -13.62
CA ARG A 266 -17.14 -10.85 -12.96
C ARG A 266 -17.74 -11.87 -13.92
N LEU A 267 -17.41 -11.81 -15.22
CA LEU A 267 -17.88 -12.80 -16.21
C LEU A 267 -17.27 -14.19 -16.02
N GLY A 268 -16.16 -14.30 -15.28
CA GLY A 268 -15.53 -15.58 -14.96
C GLY A 268 -14.22 -15.87 -15.68
N LEU A 269 -13.69 -14.96 -16.50
CA LEU A 269 -12.38 -15.17 -17.14
C LEU A 269 -11.25 -15.02 -16.10
N SER A 270 -10.66 -16.14 -15.71
CA SER A 270 -9.52 -16.23 -14.80
C SER A 270 -8.20 -16.20 -15.57
N TYR A 271 -7.38 -15.19 -15.32
CA TYR A 271 -6.04 -15.06 -15.91
C TYR A 271 -5.16 -14.14 -15.07
N ARG A 272 -3.84 -14.29 -15.21
CA ARG A 272 -2.88 -13.40 -14.55
C ARG A 272 -2.74 -12.10 -15.33
N GLN A 273 -3.55 -11.11 -14.99
CA GLN A 273 -3.60 -9.82 -15.67
C GLN A 273 -2.26 -9.08 -15.60
N LYS A 274 -1.71 -8.82 -14.42
CA LYS A 274 -0.42 -8.13 -14.25
C LYS A 274 0.55 -8.99 -13.45
N GLN A 275 1.75 -9.22 -13.98
CA GLN A 275 2.82 -9.93 -13.27
C GLN A 275 4.13 -9.17 -13.41
N ASP A 276 4.84 -9.02 -12.30
CA ASP A 276 6.19 -8.49 -12.27
C ASP A 276 7.17 -9.68 -12.25
N LEU A 277 8.01 -9.78 -13.27
CA LEU A 277 9.04 -10.79 -13.40
C LEU A 277 10.30 -10.43 -12.59
N GLY A 278 10.36 -9.21 -12.04
CA GLY A 278 11.52 -8.71 -11.34
C GLY A 278 12.68 -8.44 -12.31
N ILE A 279 13.88 -8.90 -11.94
CA ILE A 279 15.09 -8.63 -12.69
C ILE A 279 15.22 -9.59 -13.87
N VAL A 280 15.37 -9.04 -15.07
CA VAL A 280 15.55 -9.78 -16.32
C VAL A 280 16.89 -9.40 -16.96
N ARG A 281 17.45 -10.26 -17.82
CA ARG A 281 18.72 -10.02 -18.54
C ARG A 281 18.45 -9.73 -20.02
N LEU A 282 19.45 -9.22 -20.72
CA LEU A 282 19.41 -9.15 -22.17
C LEU A 282 19.42 -10.57 -22.73
N ASN A 283 18.27 -11.05 -23.18
CA ASN A 283 18.09 -12.38 -23.73
C ASN A 283 16.74 -12.48 -24.46
N ARG A 284 16.51 -13.64 -25.07
CA ARG A 284 15.23 -14.04 -25.64
C ARG A 284 14.47 -14.87 -24.62
N TYR A 285 13.19 -14.57 -24.47
CA TYR A 285 12.28 -15.19 -23.52
C TYR A 285 10.99 -15.62 -24.23
N THR A 286 10.20 -16.43 -23.54
CA THR A 286 8.83 -16.73 -23.94
C THR A 286 7.98 -16.72 -22.69
N GLU A 287 6.96 -15.87 -22.69
CA GLU A 287 6.03 -15.74 -21.57
C GLU A 287 4.67 -16.33 -21.94
N ARG A 288 4.14 -17.15 -21.03
CA ARG A 288 2.85 -17.81 -21.19
C ARG A 288 1.75 -17.04 -20.46
N PHE A 289 0.65 -16.81 -21.17
CA PHE A 289 -0.56 -16.21 -20.66
C PHE A 289 -1.66 -17.27 -20.63
N HIS A 290 -2.00 -17.75 -19.44
CA HIS A 290 -3.07 -18.72 -19.22
C HIS A 290 -4.41 -18.04 -19.02
N PHE A 291 -5.44 -18.60 -19.67
CA PHE A 291 -6.83 -18.19 -19.52
C PHE A 291 -7.69 -19.40 -19.17
N THR A 292 -8.58 -19.23 -18.21
CA THR A 292 -9.57 -20.24 -17.81
C THR A 292 -10.92 -19.56 -17.69
N ASN A 293 -11.96 -20.15 -18.28
CA ASN A 293 -13.31 -19.66 -18.11
C ASN A 293 -13.98 -20.35 -16.90
N ASN A 294 -14.06 -19.66 -15.77
CA ASN A 294 -14.77 -20.09 -14.55
C ASN A 294 -16.25 -19.63 -14.54
N GLY A 295 -16.70 -18.96 -15.60
CA GLY A 295 -18.07 -18.47 -15.76
C GLY A 295 -18.99 -19.53 -16.38
N ALA A 296 -20.29 -19.23 -16.42
CA ALA A 296 -21.30 -20.13 -16.98
C ALA A 296 -21.38 -20.05 -18.52
N ASN A 297 -21.09 -18.88 -19.09
CA ASN A 297 -21.24 -18.61 -20.52
C ASN A 297 -19.88 -18.68 -21.25
N ALA A 298 -19.89 -19.01 -22.53
CA ALA A 298 -18.68 -18.97 -23.35
C ALA A 298 -18.15 -17.54 -23.50
N ILE A 299 -16.83 -17.39 -23.52
CA ILE A 299 -16.14 -16.10 -23.67
C ILE A 299 -15.42 -16.08 -25.01
N ASN A 300 -15.69 -15.08 -25.83
CA ASN A 300 -15.07 -14.92 -27.13
C ASN A 300 -13.62 -14.42 -26.96
N LEU A 301 -12.64 -15.12 -27.54
CA LEU A 301 -11.23 -14.75 -27.53
C LEU A 301 -10.67 -14.85 -28.94
N THR A 302 -10.24 -13.74 -29.52
CA THR A 302 -9.77 -13.68 -30.91
C THR A 302 -8.55 -12.77 -31.05
N ASN A 303 -7.79 -12.97 -32.13
CA ASN A 303 -6.73 -12.07 -32.58
C ASN A 303 -5.75 -11.61 -31.48
N PRO A 304 -5.07 -12.52 -30.76
CA PRO A 304 -4.06 -12.11 -29.80
C PRO A 304 -2.91 -11.37 -30.49
N THR A 305 -2.62 -10.17 -30.01
CA THR A 305 -1.48 -9.35 -30.43
C THR A 305 -0.65 -8.96 -29.21
N ALA A 306 0.63 -8.69 -29.40
CA ALA A 306 1.50 -8.28 -28.31
C ALA A 306 2.36 -7.08 -28.68
N THR A 307 2.62 -6.23 -27.70
CA THR A 307 3.48 -5.05 -27.81
C THR A 307 4.53 -5.05 -26.71
N GLY A 308 5.75 -4.67 -27.05
CA GLY A 308 6.84 -4.45 -26.10
C GLY A 308 7.07 -2.96 -25.86
N SER A 309 7.59 -2.61 -24.68
CA SER A 309 8.14 -1.27 -24.44
C SER A 309 9.42 -1.04 -25.27
N ALA A 310 9.94 0.19 -25.24
CA ALA A 310 11.27 0.49 -25.79
C ALA A 310 12.32 -0.52 -25.26
N GLY A 311 13.20 -0.99 -26.14
CA GLY A 311 14.18 -2.03 -25.81
C GLY A 311 13.61 -3.45 -25.66
N THR A 312 12.36 -3.69 -26.06
CA THR A 312 11.71 -5.01 -26.04
C THR A 312 11.10 -5.33 -27.40
N LEU A 313 11.65 -6.32 -28.10
CA LEU A 313 11.20 -6.74 -29.43
C LEU A 313 10.27 -7.94 -29.30
N ILE A 314 9.04 -7.83 -29.81
CA ILE A 314 8.08 -8.93 -29.82
C ILE A 314 8.41 -9.91 -30.95
N GLY A 315 8.36 -11.19 -30.64
CA GLY A 315 8.58 -12.30 -31.56
C GLY A 315 7.29 -13.05 -31.89
N ALA A 316 7.43 -14.36 -32.09
CA ALA A 316 6.31 -15.23 -32.44
C ALA A 316 5.26 -15.30 -31.32
N ILE A 317 3.99 -15.38 -31.72
CA ILE A 317 2.84 -15.59 -30.83
C ILE A 317 2.24 -16.96 -31.17
N THR A 318 2.15 -17.84 -30.18
CA THR A 318 1.48 -19.14 -30.31
C THR A 318 0.18 -19.11 -29.51
N ASN A 319 -0.95 -19.30 -30.18
CA ASN A 319 -2.27 -19.24 -29.57
C ASN A 319 -2.96 -20.60 -29.58
N THR A 320 -3.39 -21.07 -28.42
CA THR A 320 -4.22 -22.29 -28.28
C THR A 320 -5.67 -21.98 -27.91
N CYS A 321 -6.00 -20.70 -27.70
CA CYS A 321 -7.35 -20.30 -27.32
C CYS A 321 -8.34 -20.48 -28.47
N PRO A 322 -9.43 -21.24 -28.25
CA PRO A 322 -10.51 -21.32 -29.23
C PRO A 322 -11.19 -19.96 -29.32
N MET A 323 -11.85 -19.72 -30.46
CA MET A 323 -12.66 -18.51 -30.66
C MET A 323 -13.68 -18.29 -29.53
N ASN A 324 -14.28 -19.37 -29.02
CA ASN A 324 -15.19 -19.33 -27.87
C ASN A 324 -14.66 -20.28 -26.79
N LEU A 325 -14.11 -19.72 -25.73
CA LEU A 325 -13.66 -20.47 -24.56
C LEU A 325 -14.89 -20.83 -23.72
N VAL A 326 -15.32 -22.09 -23.80
CA VAL A 326 -16.49 -22.62 -23.07
C VAL A 326 -16.22 -22.71 -21.56
N SER A 327 -17.29 -22.79 -20.76
CA SER A 327 -17.21 -22.94 -19.31
C SER A 327 -16.32 -24.13 -18.90
N GLY A 328 -15.45 -23.91 -17.92
CA GLY A 328 -14.49 -24.88 -17.40
C GLY A 328 -13.26 -25.11 -18.28
N ALA A 329 -13.25 -24.65 -19.53
CA ALA A 329 -12.11 -24.83 -20.42
C ALA A 329 -10.98 -23.85 -20.10
N SER A 330 -9.76 -24.27 -20.44
CA SER A 330 -8.56 -23.44 -20.34
C SER A 330 -7.80 -23.43 -21.66
N CYS A 331 -7.07 -22.35 -21.90
CA CYS A 331 -6.17 -22.19 -23.02
C CYS A 331 -4.98 -21.32 -22.63
N TYR A 332 -4.05 -21.12 -23.56
CA TYR A 332 -2.95 -20.20 -23.36
C TYR A 332 -2.48 -19.53 -24.66
N VAL A 333 -1.84 -18.39 -24.49
CA VAL A 333 -1.07 -17.68 -25.51
C VAL A 333 0.38 -17.58 -25.04
N ASP A 334 1.32 -18.08 -25.84
CA ASP A 334 2.75 -17.88 -25.62
C ASP A 334 3.22 -16.70 -26.48
N VAL A 335 3.95 -15.76 -25.86
CA VAL A 335 4.54 -14.60 -26.52
C VAL A 335 6.05 -14.67 -26.37
N ALA A 336 6.76 -14.88 -27.48
CA ALA A 336 8.21 -14.74 -27.50
C ALA A 336 8.59 -13.26 -27.55
N TYR A 337 9.68 -12.88 -26.88
CA TYR A 337 10.24 -11.52 -26.95
C TYR A 337 11.74 -11.53 -26.68
N GLU A 338 12.41 -10.47 -27.12
CA GLU A 338 13.81 -10.20 -26.86
C GLU A 338 13.96 -8.89 -26.10
N VAL A 339 14.69 -8.93 -24.99
CA VAL A 339 15.10 -7.75 -24.25
C VAL A 339 16.46 -7.30 -24.78
N SER A 340 16.49 -6.13 -25.41
CA SER A 340 17.67 -5.60 -26.10
C SER A 340 18.26 -4.35 -25.45
N ALA A 341 17.59 -3.77 -24.44
CA ALA A 341 18.12 -2.64 -23.66
C ALA A 341 17.95 -2.87 -22.15
N LEU A 342 18.87 -2.30 -21.36
CA LEU A 342 18.90 -2.39 -19.90
C LEU A 342 17.99 -1.34 -19.25
N THR A 343 16.69 -1.40 -19.56
CA THR A 343 15.70 -0.45 -19.07
C THR A 343 14.50 -1.17 -18.45
N LYS A 344 13.67 -0.42 -17.71
CA LYS A 344 12.37 -0.90 -17.26
C LYS A 344 11.52 -1.23 -18.48
N GLY A 345 10.96 -2.43 -18.51
CA GLY A 345 10.21 -2.90 -19.65
C GLY A 345 8.90 -3.57 -19.31
N GLN A 346 8.10 -3.76 -20.34
CA GLN A 346 6.93 -4.62 -20.29
C GLN A 346 6.65 -5.32 -21.61
N VAL A 347 6.03 -6.49 -21.53
CA VAL A 347 5.29 -7.14 -22.61
C VAL A 347 3.81 -7.02 -22.28
N LYS A 348 3.03 -6.45 -23.21
CA LYS A 348 1.57 -6.35 -23.11
C LYS A 348 0.94 -7.27 -24.17
N LEU A 349 0.09 -8.18 -23.74
CA LEU A 349 -0.81 -8.96 -24.57
C LEU A 349 -2.17 -8.25 -24.66
N ASP A 350 -2.73 -8.19 -25.86
CA ASP A 350 -4.06 -7.69 -26.18
C ASP A 350 -4.82 -8.79 -26.94
N VAL A 351 -5.95 -9.23 -26.40
CA VAL A 351 -6.83 -10.23 -27.01
C VAL A 351 -8.18 -9.58 -27.27
N SER A 352 -8.63 -9.58 -28.52
CA SER A 352 -9.95 -9.08 -28.88
C SER A 352 -11.05 -10.00 -28.35
N SER A 353 -12.12 -9.42 -27.83
CA SER A 353 -13.27 -10.15 -27.31
C SER A 353 -14.56 -9.41 -27.58
N THR A 354 -15.49 -10.04 -28.29
CA THR A 354 -16.86 -9.50 -28.45
C THR A 354 -17.73 -9.68 -27.22
N THR A 355 -17.27 -10.47 -26.24
CA THR A 355 -17.95 -10.65 -24.94
C THR A 355 -17.66 -9.49 -23.99
N MET A 356 -16.49 -8.85 -24.13
CA MET A 356 -16.16 -7.63 -23.38
C MET A 356 -16.73 -6.42 -24.11
N SER A 357 -17.42 -5.55 -23.38
CA SER A 357 -17.85 -4.24 -23.88
C SER A 357 -16.68 -3.33 -24.26
N SER A 358 -15.53 -3.48 -23.58
CA SER A 358 -14.29 -2.81 -23.95
C SER A 358 -13.74 -3.30 -25.30
N GLY A 359 -14.20 -4.46 -25.77
CA GLY A 359 -13.71 -5.14 -26.96
C GLY A 359 -12.39 -5.89 -26.75
N HIS A 360 -11.77 -5.78 -25.58
CA HIS A 360 -10.38 -6.19 -25.36
C HIS A 360 -10.15 -6.82 -23.98
N ILE A 361 -9.19 -7.74 -23.92
CA ILE A 361 -8.64 -8.31 -22.69
C ILE A 361 -7.14 -8.09 -22.70
N TYR A 362 -6.64 -7.44 -21.65
CA TYR A 362 -5.25 -7.06 -21.55
C TYR A 362 -4.52 -7.82 -20.46
N ALA A 363 -3.28 -8.23 -20.74
CA ALA A 363 -2.37 -8.79 -19.75
C ALA A 363 -0.93 -8.25 -19.93
N TRP A 364 -0.19 -8.16 -18.83
CA TRP A 364 1.13 -7.54 -18.76
C TRP A 364 2.15 -8.41 -18.02
N ARG A 365 3.37 -8.39 -18.52
CA ARG A 365 4.60 -8.84 -17.84
C ARG A 365 5.53 -7.65 -17.72
N TYR A 366 5.78 -7.21 -16.49
CA TYR A 366 6.72 -6.13 -16.19
C TYR A 366 8.08 -6.72 -15.80
N PHE A 367 9.16 -5.99 -16.06
CA PHE A 367 10.49 -6.37 -15.62
C PHE A 367 11.44 -5.17 -15.52
N ASP A 368 12.50 -5.32 -14.74
CA ASP A 368 13.68 -4.46 -14.73
C ASP A 368 14.81 -5.18 -15.49
N ALA A 369 15.16 -4.73 -16.69
CA ALA A 369 16.28 -5.32 -17.42
C ALA A 369 17.61 -4.76 -16.90
N LEU A 370 18.40 -5.60 -16.23
CA LEU A 370 19.65 -5.19 -15.58
C LEU A 370 20.82 -6.12 -15.96
N ALA A 371 22.01 -5.57 -16.04
CA ALA A 371 23.26 -6.32 -16.22
C ALA A 371 23.96 -6.54 -14.88
N ALA A 372 24.96 -7.44 -14.86
CA ALA A 372 25.89 -7.52 -13.74
C ALA A 372 26.69 -6.21 -13.63
N ALA A 373 26.91 -5.73 -12.40
CA ALA A 373 27.70 -4.54 -12.19
C ALA A 373 29.18 -4.74 -12.57
N PRO A 374 29.90 -3.68 -12.97
CA PRO A 374 31.33 -3.77 -13.24
C PRO A 374 32.13 -4.30 -12.05
N ALA A 375 33.25 -4.98 -12.32
CA ALA A 375 34.10 -5.58 -11.28
C ALA A 375 34.55 -4.57 -10.21
N ALA A 376 34.82 -3.32 -10.58
CA ALA A 376 35.18 -2.26 -9.63
C ALA A 376 34.06 -1.98 -8.61
N THR A 377 32.80 -1.94 -9.07
CA THR A 377 31.62 -1.75 -8.21
C THR A 377 31.41 -2.97 -7.30
N VAL A 378 31.54 -4.18 -7.84
CA VAL A 378 31.43 -5.43 -7.06
C VAL A 378 32.51 -5.48 -5.98
N ASN A 379 33.76 -5.18 -6.32
CA ASN A 379 34.87 -5.17 -5.37
C ASN A 379 34.70 -4.10 -4.28
N TYR A 380 34.17 -2.93 -4.62
CA TYR A 380 33.88 -1.88 -3.64
C TYR A 380 32.83 -2.31 -2.61
N LEU A 381 31.83 -3.09 -3.04
CA LEU A 381 30.75 -3.59 -2.18
C LEU A 381 31.06 -4.93 -1.52
N ALA A 382 32.24 -5.52 -1.76
CA ALA A 382 32.61 -6.85 -1.28
C ALA A 382 32.68 -6.98 0.27
N ASN A 383 32.64 -5.86 0.99
CA ASN A 383 32.56 -5.82 2.45
C ASN A 383 31.13 -6.12 2.98
N LEU A 384 30.12 -6.09 2.12
CA LEU A 384 28.77 -6.55 2.43
C LEU A 384 28.71 -8.10 2.39
N PRO A 385 27.74 -8.73 3.07
CA PRO A 385 27.48 -10.16 2.93
C PRO A 385 27.31 -10.58 1.46
N ALA A 386 27.51 -11.85 1.17
CA ALA A 386 27.41 -12.39 -0.19
C ALA A 386 26.12 -11.93 -0.89
N HIS A 387 26.26 -11.19 -1.98
CA HIS A 387 25.17 -10.59 -2.74
C HIS A 387 25.55 -10.51 -4.22
N ASN A 388 24.56 -10.36 -5.08
CA ASN A 388 24.77 -10.03 -6.49
C ASN A 388 24.49 -8.54 -6.68
N THR A 389 25.35 -7.86 -7.47
CA THR A 389 25.15 -6.46 -7.81
C THR A 389 24.73 -6.32 -9.26
N HIS A 390 23.65 -5.59 -9.51
CA HIS A 390 23.11 -5.34 -10.84
C HIS A 390 22.91 -3.85 -11.10
N VAL A 391 23.01 -3.43 -12.36
CA VAL A 391 22.85 -2.04 -12.78
C VAL A 391 22.07 -1.96 -14.10
N ASN A 392 21.44 -0.81 -14.36
CA ASN A 392 20.87 -0.50 -15.67
C ASN A 392 21.92 0.07 -16.63
N ASP A 393 21.49 0.56 -17.79
CA ASP A 393 22.33 1.26 -18.76
C ASP A 393 22.98 2.55 -18.21
N HIS A 394 22.35 3.19 -17.22
CA HIS A 394 22.90 4.33 -16.49
C HIS A 394 23.56 3.90 -15.17
N ALA A 395 24.56 3.03 -15.26
CA ALA A 395 25.15 2.39 -14.10
C ALA A 395 25.82 3.34 -13.10
N TRP A 396 25.64 3.07 -11.81
CA TRP A 396 26.42 3.69 -10.74
C TRP A 396 27.88 3.24 -10.84
N THR A 397 28.81 4.19 -10.86
CA THR A 397 30.25 3.91 -11.04
C THR A 397 31.07 4.36 -9.83
N LEU A 398 32.16 3.65 -9.57
CA LEU A 398 33.08 3.99 -8.48
C LEU A 398 33.91 5.22 -8.85
N GLN A 399 33.79 6.29 -8.06
CA GLN A 399 34.56 7.53 -8.16
C GLN A 399 34.94 7.99 -6.75
N ASN A 400 36.24 8.26 -6.51
CA ASN A 400 36.73 8.77 -5.23
C ASN A 400 36.21 8.00 -4.00
N ASN A 401 36.30 6.67 -4.03
CA ASN A 401 35.85 5.76 -2.97
C ASN A 401 34.34 5.86 -2.63
N SER A 402 33.53 6.28 -3.60
CA SER A 402 32.07 6.37 -3.52
C SER A 402 31.44 5.88 -4.82
N LEU A 403 30.22 5.33 -4.76
CA LEU A 403 29.44 5.06 -5.96
C LEU A 403 28.66 6.32 -6.33
N GLN A 404 28.73 6.72 -7.60
CA GLN A 404 28.08 7.92 -8.10
C GLN A 404 27.22 7.59 -9.32
N THR A 405 26.06 8.23 -9.43
CA THR A 405 25.24 8.19 -10.64
C THR A 405 25.99 8.83 -11.82
N PRO A 406 25.76 8.38 -13.06
CA PRO A 406 26.24 9.09 -14.23
C PRO A 406 25.44 10.39 -14.42
N ALA A 407 25.83 11.20 -15.40
CA ALA A 407 24.95 12.24 -15.92
C ALA A 407 23.74 11.54 -16.58
N LEU A 408 22.54 12.00 -16.24
CA LEU A 408 21.27 11.48 -16.76
C LEU A 408 20.62 12.57 -17.61
N GLU A 409 19.93 12.21 -18.70
CA GLU A 409 18.99 13.11 -19.37
C GLU A 409 17.69 13.26 -18.56
N LYS A 410 16.89 14.24 -18.97
CA LYS A 410 15.57 14.50 -18.36
C LYS A 410 14.66 13.29 -18.48
N GLY A 411 14.15 12.80 -17.36
CA GLY A 411 13.24 11.64 -17.30
C GLY A 411 13.94 10.29 -17.19
N GLU A 412 15.27 10.24 -17.27
CA GLU A 412 16.04 9.01 -17.09
C GLU A 412 16.26 8.67 -15.61
N GLU A 413 16.65 7.42 -15.36
CA GLU A 413 16.98 6.93 -14.03
C GLU A 413 18.30 6.14 -14.02
N SER A 414 18.99 6.20 -12.89
CA SER A 414 20.16 5.39 -12.59
C SER A 414 19.82 4.39 -11.49
N VAL A 415 20.08 3.11 -11.74
CA VAL A 415 19.66 2.01 -10.86
C VAL A 415 20.85 1.15 -10.48
N ILE A 416 20.96 0.83 -9.19
CA ILE A 416 21.80 -0.25 -8.68
C ILE A 416 20.98 -1.14 -7.74
N VAL A 417 21.13 -2.45 -7.89
CA VAL A 417 20.42 -3.46 -7.10
C VAL A 417 21.41 -4.38 -6.42
N LEU A 418 21.23 -4.57 -5.11
CA LEU A 418 21.91 -5.54 -4.27
C LEU A 418 20.92 -6.67 -3.98
N GLU A 419 21.10 -7.80 -4.66
CA GLU A 419 20.24 -8.98 -4.54
C GLU A 419 20.87 -10.02 -3.62
N ASN A 420 20.04 -10.75 -2.88
CA ASN A 420 20.42 -11.81 -1.94
C ASN A 420 21.09 -11.35 -0.64
N LEU A 421 20.80 -10.13 -0.18
CA LEU A 421 21.27 -9.67 1.13
C LEU A 421 20.51 -10.38 2.27
N PRO A 422 21.19 -10.80 3.35
CA PRO A 422 20.54 -11.45 4.49
C PRO A 422 19.76 -10.43 5.33
N THR A 423 18.96 -10.93 6.28
CA THR A 423 18.31 -10.11 7.32
C THR A 423 19.33 -9.20 8.03
N GLY A 424 18.94 -7.97 8.36
CA GLY A 424 19.78 -7.02 9.08
C GLY A 424 19.49 -5.57 8.69
N ARG A 425 20.48 -4.70 8.83
CA ARG A 425 20.41 -3.29 8.43
C ARG A 425 21.53 -2.97 7.44
N LEU A 426 21.17 -2.42 6.28
CA LEU A 426 22.13 -1.83 5.35
C LEU A 426 22.34 -0.37 5.74
N LYS A 427 23.60 0.00 6.00
CA LYS A 427 24.00 1.36 6.35
C LYS A 427 24.87 1.93 5.23
N PHE A 428 24.68 3.20 4.90
CA PHE A 428 25.51 3.93 3.93
C PHE A 428 25.38 5.44 4.17
N ARG A 429 26.38 6.20 3.75
CA ARG A 429 26.31 7.67 3.64
C ARG A 429 25.78 8.02 2.25
N TYR A 430 24.93 9.04 2.16
CA TYR A 430 24.39 9.54 0.89
C TYR A 430 24.61 11.06 0.77
N GLN A 431 24.67 11.53 -0.46
CA GLN A 431 24.63 12.94 -0.84
C GLN A 431 23.84 13.07 -2.14
N VAL A 432 22.73 13.82 -2.10
CA VAL A 432 21.91 14.18 -3.27
C VAL A 432 22.24 15.62 -3.63
N SER A 433 22.74 15.85 -4.84
CA SER A 433 23.03 17.18 -5.37
C SER A 433 22.12 17.44 -6.56
N SER A 434 21.11 18.30 -6.39
CA SER A 434 20.18 18.69 -7.45
C SER A 434 19.45 19.97 -7.08
N ASP A 435 19.31 20.89 -8.03
CA ASP A 435 18.51 22.11 -7.83
C ASP A 435 17.00 21.86 -7.98
N SER A 436 16.59 20.66 -8.38
CA SER A 436 15.19 20.28 -8.58
C SER A 436 14.64 19.48 -7.39
N VAL A 437 13.58 20.00 -6.78
CA VAL A 437 12.80 19.28 -5.76
C VAL A 437 12.01 18.09 -6.33
N PHE A 438 11.93 17.97 -7.66
CA PHE A 438 11.24 16.88 -8.35
C PHE A 438 12.16 15.69 -8.66
N ASP A 439 13.48 15.84 -8.49
CA ASP A 439 14.38 14.70 -8.56
C ASP A 439 14.19 13.83 -7.32
N MET A 440 14.28 12.52 -7.51
CA MET A 440 13.92 11.58 -6.47
C MET A 440 14.98 10.51 -6.32
N PHE A 441 15.61 10.45 -5.15
CA PHE A 441 16.47 9.35 -4.75
C PHE A 441 15.72 8.45 -3.78
N GLN A 442 15.45 7.21 -4.19
CA GLN A 442 14.66 6.26 -3.42
C GLN A 442 15.39 4.95 -3.20
N VAL A 443 15.16 4.39 -2.03
CA VAL A 443 15.62 3.04 -1.66
C VAL A 443 14.41 2.16 -1.48
N TYR A 444 14.42 1.05 -2.21
CA TYR A 444 13.42 0.01 -2.15
C TYR A 444 14.01 -1.22 -1.46
N VAL A 445 13.23 -1.85 -0.58
CA VAL A 445 13.52 -3.18 -0.04
C VAL A 445 12.39 -4.10 -0.46
N ASN A 446 12.72 -5.19 -1.15
CA ASN A 446 11.75 -6.19 -1.60
C ASN A 446 10.56 -5.57 -2.37
N GLY A 447 10.85 -4.57 -3.21
CA GLY A 447 9.87 -3.87 -4.04
C GLY A 447 9.08 -2.75 -3.34
N LYS A 448 9.29 -2.51 -2.04
CA LYS A 448 8.63 -1.44 -1.29
C LYS A 448 9.59 -0.27 -1.05
N VAL A 449 9.14 0.96 -1.26
CA VAL A 449 9.90 2.16 -0.88
C VAL A 449 10.06 2.18 0.64
N GLU A 450 11.31 2.12 1.10
CA GLU A 450 11.64 2.22 2.53
C GLU A 450 12.16 3.61 2.89
N LYS A 451 12.83 4.30 1.97
CA LYS A 451 13.30 5.67 2.22
C LYS A 451 13.35 6.49 0.94
N SER A 452 12.94 7.75 1.04
CA SER A 452 13.12 8.78 0.00
C SER A 452 14.06 9.86 0.53
N PHE A 453 14.97 10.31 -0.32
CA PHE A 453 15.88 11.40 -0.03
C PHE A 453 15.62 12.53 -1.03
N TYR A 454 15.69 13.75 -0.52
CA TYR A 454 15.35 14.95 -1.26
C TYR A 454 16.60 15.67 -1.73
N ASN A 455 16.41 16.58 -2.68
CA ASN A 455 17.47 17.34 -3.31
C ASN A 455 18.30 18.15 -2.29
N ASN A 456 19.60 18.29 -2.55
CA ASN A 456 20.54 19.03 -1.70
C ASN A 456 20.59 18.59 -0.23
N THR A 457 20.43 17.27 0.00
CA THR A 457 20.58 16.67 1.33
C THR A 457 21.72 15.66 1.38
N GLU A 458 22.40 15.57 2.51
CA GLU A 458 23.39 14.53 2.79
C GLU A 458 23.24 13.99 4.21
N GLY A 459 23.74 12.79 4.45
CA GLY A 459 23.71 12.18 5.77
C GLY A 459 23.93 10.68 5.74
N ASN A 460 23.63 10.04 6.88
CA ASN A 460 23.69 8.59 7.00
C ASN A 460 22.30 8.00 6.86
N ALA A 461 22.20 6.91 6.11
CA ALA A 461 21.01 6.10 5.94
C ALA A 461 21.19 4.75 6.64
N THR A 462 20.10 4.23 7.18
CA THR A 462 20.01 2.88 7.72
C THR A 462 18.70 2.31 7.23
N ILE A 463 18.77 1.17 6.55
CA ILE A 463 17.66 0.53 5.87
C ILE A 463 17.48 -0.86 6.47
N SER A 464 16.35 -1.09 7.13
CA SER A 464 16.05 -2.37 7.76
C SER A 464 15.57 -3.39 6.73
N MET A 465 16.12 -4.60 6.82
CA MET A 465 15.85 -5.72 5.94
C MET A 465 15.36 -6.88 6.80
N TYR A 466 14.05 -7.12 6.78
CA TYR A 466 13.39 -8.09 7.66
C TYR A 466 13.28 -9.50 7.06
N GLY A 467 13.37 -9.62 5.73
CA GLY A 467 13.28 -10.91 5.05
C GLY A 467 14.51 -11.78 5.33
N SER A 468 14.36 -13.10 5.23
CA SER A 468 15.51 -14.02 5.27
C SER A 468 16.48 -13.79 4.11
N VAL A 469 15.95 -13.36 2.97
CA VAL A 469 16.68 -12.93 1.77
C VAL A 469 16.03 -11.63 1.28
N ASN A 470 16.84 -10.64 0.95
CA ASN A 470 16.37 -9.30 0.60
C ASN A 470 17.02 -8.79 -0.68
N THR A 471 16.25 -8.02 -1.42
CA THR A 471 16.71 -7.23 -2.55
C THR A 471 16.60 -5.76 -2.21
N VAL A 472 17.72 -5.05 -2.23
CA VAL A 472 17.79 -3.60 -2.01
C VAL A 472 18.06 -2.91 -3.34
N LYS A 473 17.16 -2.04 -3.77
CA LYS A 473 17.25 -1.30 -5.04
C LYS A 473 17.36 0.19 -4.75
N LEU A 474 18.44 0.81 -5.20
CA LEU A 474 18.67 2.24 -5.15
C LEU A 474 18.34 2.82 -6.51
N VAL A 475 17.44 3.80 -6.56
CA VAL A 475 16.99 4.45 -7.79
C VAL A 475 17.16 5.95 -7.64
N TYR A 476 17.93 6.54 -8.54
CA TYR A 476 17.92 7.98 -8.74
C TYR A 476 17.18 8.32 -10.03
N GLN A 477 16.13 9.13 -9.95
CA GLN A 477 15.35 9.56 -11.10
C GLN A 477 15.49 11.07 -11.28
N ARG A 478 15.95 11.48 -12.47
CA ARG A 478 16.01 12.88 -12.87
C ARG A 478 14.66 13.28 -13.47
N SER A 479 14.01 14.30 -12.90
CA SER A 479 12.70 14.73 -13.37
C SER A 479 12.76 15.35 -14.77
N ILE A 480 11.69 15.19 -15.55
CA ILE A 480 11.51 15.92 -16.82
C ILE A 480 11.47 17.45 -16.61
N LEU A 481 11.15 17.89 -15.39
CA LEU A 481 11.12 19.30 -15.00
C LEU A 481 12.48 19.82 -14.55
N ASN A 482 13.50 18.97 -14.42
CA ASN A 482 14.79 19.37 -13.88
C ASN A 482 15.73 19.93 -14.96
N ASN A 483 16.10 21.22 -14.85
CA ASN A 483 17.07 21.86 -15.73
C ASN A 483 18.54 21.70 -15.30
N ASP A 484 18.81 21.20 -14.09
CA ASP A 484 20.16 20.93 -13.60
C ASP A 484 20.71 19.65 -14.25
N ALA A 485 21.64 19.82 -15.20
CA ALA A 485 22.33 18.73 -15.87
C ALA A 485 23.47 18.12 -15.03
N GLN A 486 23.85 18.75 -13.92
CA GLN A 486 24.87 18.26 -12.99
C GLN A 486 24.28 17.47 -11.82
N SER A 487 22.95 17.36 -11.80
CA SER A 487 22.15 16.57 -10.88
C SER A 487 22.69 15.14 -10.74
N ARG A 488 23.03 14.75 -9.51
CA ARG A 488 23.64 13.44 -9.21
C ARG A 488 23.41 13.00 -7.77
N VAL A 489 23.62 11.71 -7.54
CA VAL A 489 23.69 11.13 -6.20
C VAL A 489 25.00 10.39 -6.01
N THR A 490 25.56 10.54 -4.82
CA THR A 490 26.73 9.81 -4.37
C THR A 490 26.37 9.00 -3.12
N VAL A 491 26.78 7.73 -3.08
CA VAL A 491 26.62 6.85 -1.92
C VAL A 491 27.94 6.20 -1.56
N SER A 492 28.25 6.12 -0.27
CA SER A 492 29.52 5.62 0.24
C SER A 492 29.37 4.96 1.60
N GLN A 493 30.47 4.44 2.15
CA GLN A 493 30.51 3.86 3.50
C GLN A 493 29.47 2.76 3.73
N PHE A 494 29.29 1.88 2.72
CA PHE A 494 28.40 0.74 2.84
C PHE A 494 28.85 -0.18 3.97
N SER A 495 27.90 -0.62 4.80
CA SER A 495 28.11 -1.66 5.79
C SER A 495 26.81 -2.41 6.05
N HIS A 496 26.94 -3.66 6.48
CA HIS A 496 25.83 -4.48 6.94
C HIS A 496 25.96 -4.73 8.43
N ASP A 497 24.84 -4.63 9.11
CA ASP A 497 24.70 -5.00 10.51
C ASP A 497 23.67 -6.12 10.60
N SER A 498 24.06 -7.28 11.13
CA SER A 498 23.14 -8.42 11.27
C SER A 498 22.05 -8.19 12.32
N GLN A 499 22.22 -7.20 13.19
CA GLN A 499 21.23 -6.81 14.19
C GLN A 499 20.22 -5.81 13.60
N LEU A 500 18.93 -6.06 13.85
CA LEU A 500 17.85 -5.14 13.47
C LEU A 500 17.71 -3.94 14.42
N PHE A 501 18.33 -4.01 15.60
CA PHE A 501 18.27 -2.98 16.63
C PHE A 501 19.65 -2.80 17.26
N ASP A 502 19.98 -1.56 17.63
CA ASP A 502 21.11 -1.30 18.51
C ASP A 502 20.67 -1.64 19.94
N PHE A 503 21.20 -2.72 20.52
CA PHE A 503 21.10 -2.91 21.96
C PHE A 503 22.08 -1.93 22.62
N PRO A 504 21.66 -1.15 23.64
CA PRO A 504 22.62 -0.39 24.42
C PRO A 504 23.66 -1.37 24.96
N THR A 505 24.94 -1.04 24.76
CA THR A 505 26.03 -1.75 25.41
C THR A 505 25.78 -1.67 26.90
N LEU A 506 25.62 -2.83 27.55
CA LEU A 506 25.78 -2.93 28.99
C LEU A 506 27.26 -2.63 29.28
N THR A 507 27.58 -1.35 29.46
CA THR A 507 28.85 -0.94 30.03
C THR A 507 28.84 -1.40 31.48
N ASP A 508 29.45 -2.56 31.74
CA ASP A 508 29.77 -2.99 33.09
C ASP A 508 30.87 -2.08 33.63
N SER A 509 30.47 -0.95 34.19
CA SER A 509 31.35 -0.07 34.94
C SER A 509 31.64 -0.71 36.29
N ARG A 510 32.55 -1.69 36.30
CA ARG A 510 33.22 -2.13 37.52
C ARG A 510 34.73 -1.94 37.36
N SER A 511 35.13 -0.69 37.54
CA SER A 511 36.45 -0.36 38.07
C SER A 511 36.38 -0.45 39.60
N SER A 512 36.97 -1.48 40.18
CA SER A 512 37.69 -1.34 41.45
C SER A 512 38.61 -2.54 41.65
N ASP A 513 39.89 -2.23 41.79
CA ASP A 513 40.95 -3.07 42.30
C ASP A 513 40.55 -3.92 43.52
N GLY A 514 41.21 -5.06 43.67
CA GLY A 514 41.33 -5.76 44.95
C GLY A 514 41.17 -7.26 44.83
N GLY A 515 42.29 -7.97 44.70
CA GLY A 515 42.34 -9.42 44.59
C GLY A 515 41.75 -10.18 45.78
N GLY A 516 41.24 -11.37 45.47
CA GLY A 516 40.74 -12.32 46.46
C GLY A 516 40.21 -13.57 45.77
N SER A 517 41.10 -14.54 45.57
CA SER A 517 40.76 -15.92 45.23
C SER A 517 39.72 -16.47 46.20
N LEU A 518 38.66 -17.13 45.69
CA LEU A 518 38.05 -18.34 46.25
C LEU A 518 36.88 -18.82 45.36
N GLY A 519 37.02 -20.04 44.84
CA GLY A 519 35.92 -21.00 44.72
C GLY A 519 35.00 -20.89 43.51
N GLY A 520 35.28 -21.68 42.47
CA GLY A 520 34.26 -22.10 41.54
C GLY A 520 33.26 -23.06 42.21
N ALA A 521 31.97 -22.79 42.07
CA ALA A 521 30.88 -23.78 42.02
C ALA A 521 29.54 -23.08 41.73
N ALA A 522 28.65 -23.84 41.08
CA ALA A 522 27.22 -23.59 40.85
C ALA A 522 26.81 -22.83 39.57
N LEU A 523 27.13 -23.46 38.44
CA LEU A 523 26.25 -23.49 37.27
C LEU A 523 25.12 -24.49 37.55
N ALA A 524 23.86 -24.03 37.51
CA ALA A 524 22.60 -24.78 37.33
C ALA A 524 21.53 -24.26 38.29
N LEU A 525 20.61 -23.46 37.77
CA LEU A 525 19.21 -23.33 38.20
C LEU A 525 18.59 -22.23 37.33
N LEU A 526 17.84 -22.61 36.29
CA LEU A 526 16.65 -21.92 35.76
C LEU A 526 16.17 -22.64 34.48
N PHE A 527 15.88 -23.94 34.62
CA PHE A 527 14.87 -24.63 33.82
C PHE A 527 14.01 -25.45 34.79
N GLY A 528 12.72 -25.14 34.85
CA GLY A 528 11.74 -26.00 35.51
C GLY A 528 10.68 -25.25 36.32
N CYS A 529 9.42 -25.52 35.96
CA CYS A 529 8.16 -25.25 36.66
C CYS A 529 7.51 -23.87 36.36
N GLY A 530 6.23 -23.77 35.96
CA GLY A 530 5.18 -24.78 36.05
C GLY A 530 4.02 -24.51 35.10
N TRP A 531 3.69 -25.55 34.34
CA TRP A 531 2.34 -25.86 33.89
C TRP A 531 1.60 -26.52 35.06
N LEU A 532 0.47 -25.98 35.51
CA LEU A 532 -0.47 -26.71 36.36
C LEU A 532 -1.91 -26.39 35.97
N ARG A 533 -2.43 -27.29 35.13
CA ARG A 533 -3.84 -27.58 34.83
C ARG A 533 -4.60 -27.84 36.14
N ARG A 534 -5.74 -27.18 36.36
CA ARG A 534 -6.79 -27.65 37.28
C ARG A 534 -8.02 -28.10 36.48
N ARG A 535 -8.27 -29.41 36.47
CA ARG A 535 -9.60 -29.99 36.28
C ARG A 535 -10.35 -29.92 37.62
N LYS A 536 -11.64 -29.57 37.59
CA LYS A 536 -12.60 -29.96 38.62
C LYS A 536 -13.73 -30.72 37.94
N ALA A 537 -14.06 -31.87 38.52
CA ALA A 537 -15.29 -32.61 38.28
C ALA A 537 -16.34 -32.13 39.29
N PHE A 538 -17.55 -31.84 38.82
CA PHE A 538 -18.75 -32.66 39.02
C PHE A 538 -19.74 -32.32 37.91
#